data_AF-A0A0G1GN55-F1
#
_entry.id   AF-A0A0G1GN55-F1
#
_cell.length_a   1.000
_cell.length_b   1.000
_cell.length_c   1.000
_cell.angle_alpha   90.00
_cell.angle_beta   90.00
_cell.angle_gamma   90.00
#
_symmetry.space_group_name_H-M   'P 1'
#
loop_
_entity.id
_entity.type
_entity.pdbx_description
1 polymer ?
#
loop_
_entity_poly.entity_id
_entity_poly.type
_entity_poly.pdbx_seq_one_letter_code
_entity_poly.pdbx_strand_id
1 'polypeptide(L)'
;MDIIKIRDEMMSRRWLLIAIMLFGGFLVITGLFRGILESRQVQVEYIENDEEIFEDKIIVDVEGGVINPGVYELSSGSRIKDAIVAAGGISSDANRETFVKLFNLAQLLKDGQKIYVPLASESNTGVGYDEHKNADRVININEASEQELDTLEGIGPARAMAIIQGRPYSEVDELVGKGVLSSSILEKIRLKIIVY
;
A
#
# COMPACT_ATOMS: atom_id res chain seq x y z
N MET A 1 0.79 85.37 60.46
CA MET A 1 0.51 84.34 59.45
C MET A 1 1.67 83.35 59.52
N ASP A 2 1.47 82.23 60.23
CA ASP A 2 2.56 81.40 60.73
C ASP A 2 3.27 80.60 59.62
N ILE A 3 4.55 80.88 59.44
CA ILE A 3 5.45 80.23 58.46
C ILE A 3 5.50 78.70 58.69
N ILE A 4 5.28 78.26 59.93
CA ILE A 4 5.25 76.84 60.32
C ILE A 4 4.01 76.14 59.77
N LYS A 5 2.84 76.80 59.79
CA LYS A 5 1.57 76.25 59.31
C LYS A 5 1.56 76.12 57.78
N ILE A 6 2.16 77.09 57.09
CA ILE A 6 2.33 77.07 55.62
C ILE A 6 3.29 75.95 55.19
N ARG A 7 4.38 75.73 55.93
CA ARG A 7 5.35 74.64 55.65
C ARG A 7 4.72 73.26 55.81
N ASP A 8 3.90 73.05 56.83
CA ASP A 8 3.23 71.77 57.10
C ASP A 8 2.13 71.46 56.08
N GLU A 9 1.37 72.48 55.66
CA GLU A 9 0.38 72.36 54.59
C GLU A 9 1.04 72.12 53.22
N MET A 10 2.25 72.65 53.00
CA MET A 10 3.02 72.42 51.78
C MET A 10 3.68 71.03 51.76
N MET A 11 4.14 70.52 52.91
CA MET A 11 4.70 69.16 53.04
C MET A 11 3.65 68.07 52.84
N SER A 12 2.47 68.22 53.43
CA SER A 12 1.36 67.27 53.31
C SER A 12 0.80 67.18 51.88
N ARG A 13 0.66 68.31 51.17
CA ARG A 13 0.24 68.33 49.76
C ARG A 13 1.25 67.66 48.83
N ARG A 14 2.56 67.81 49.09
CA ARG A 14 3.62 67.15 48.30
C ARG A 14 3.66 65.64 48.53
N TRP A 15 3.50 65.18 49.76
CA TRP A 15 3.37 63.75 50.07
C TRP A 15 2.10 63.13 49.49
N LEU A 16 1.00 63.89 49.44
CA LEU A 16 -0.24 63.45 48.81
C LEU A 16 -0.08 63.27 47.29
N LEU A 17 0.62 64.18 46.61
CA LEU A 17 0.93 64.03 45.18
C LEU A 17 1.85 62.83 44.89
N ILE A 18 2.83 62.58 45.76
CA ILE A 18 3.70 61.40 45.66
C ILE A 18 2.89 60.12 45.88
N ALA A 19 2.00 60.09 46.87
CA ALA A 19 1.12 58.95 47.13
C ALA A 19 0.19 58.66 45.94
N ILE A 20 -0.38 59.69 45.30
CA ILE A 20 -1.20 59.53 44.08
C ILE A 20 -0.36 59.00 42.91
N MET A 21 0.86 59.52 42.71
CA MET A 21 1.75 59.00 41.66
C MET A 21 2.16 57.54 41.90
N LEU A 22 2.46 57.16 43.14
CA LEU A 22 2.78 55.78 43.50
C LEU A 22 1.58 54.85 43.31
N PHE A 23 0.38 55.29 43.68
CA PHE A 23 -0.85 54.52 43.47
C PHE A 23 -1.21 54.37 41.99
N GLY A 24 -1.07 55.44 41.21
CA GLY A 24 -1.24 55.39 39.75
C GLY A 24 -0.21 54.49 39.07
N GLY A 25 1.05 54.58 39.48
CA GLY A 25 2.11 53.69 39.01
C GLY A 25 1.84 52.23 39.35
N PHE A 26 1.34 51.96 40.57
CA PHE A 26 0.92 50.62 40.98
C PHE A 26 -0.25 50.09 40.14
N LEU A 27 -1.23 50.93 39.80
CA LEU A 27 -2.34 50.57 38.92
C LEU A 27 -1.88 50.23 37.48
N VAL A 28 -0.93 51.00 36.94
CA VAL A 28 -0.36 50.75 35.61
C VAL A 28 0.50 49.50 35.59
N ILE A 29 1.33 49.30 36.63
CA ILE A 29 2.16 48.09 36.77
C ILE A 29 1.28 46.86 36.92
N THR A 30 0.28 46.88 37.79
CA THR A 30 -0.65 45.74 37.97
C THR A 30 -1.47 45.46 36.71
N GLY A 31 -1.89 46.50 35.95
CA GLY A 31 -2.54 46.35 34.66
C GLY A 31 -1.63 45.72 33.59
N LEU A 32 -0.39 46.20 33.47
CA LEU A 32 0.60 45.64 32.54
C LEU A 32 1.05 44.23 32.93
N PHE A 33 1.15 43.92 34.22
CA PHE A 33 1.53 42.60 34.72
C PHE A 33 0.43 41.57 34.48
N ARG A 34 -0.85 41.98 34.52
CA ARG A 34 -2.00 41.11 34.23
C ARG A 34 -2.02 40.63 32.77
N GLY A 35 -1.60 41.48 31.82
CA GLY A 35 -1.57 41.14 30.39
C GLY A 35 -0.38 40.28 29.95
N ILE A 36 0.72 40.25 30.72
CA ILE A 36 1.93 39.48 30.39
C ILE A 36 1.90 38.06 30.99
N LEU A 37 1.11 37.82 32.05
CA LEU A 37 0.87 36.47 32.58
C LEU A 37 -0.35 35.77 31.99
N GLU A 38 -1.00 36.38 31.00
CA GLU A 38 -2.08 35.71 30.26
C GLU A 38 -1.44 34.64 29.38
N SER A 39 -1.16 33.48 29.99
CA SER A 39 -0.78 32.28 29.27
C SER A 39 -1.83 32.09 28.20
N ARG A 40 -1.42 32.17 26.93
CA ARG A 40 -2.18 31.62 25.80
C ARG A 40 -2.43 30.15 26.14
N GLN A 41 -3.52 29.89 26.83
CA GLN A 41 -4.09 28.57 26.86
C GLN A 41 -4.55 28.35 25.43
N VAL A 42 -3.80 27.54 24.70
CA VAL A 42 -4.25 26.97 23.44
C VAL A 42 -5.52 26.22 23.81
N GLN A 43 -6.67 26.85 23.57
CA GLN A 43 -7.94 26.14 23.60
C GLN A 43 -7.85 25.16 22.43
N VAL A 44 -7.53 23.91 22.76
CA VAL A 44 -7.75 22.81 21.84
C VAL A 44 -9.27 22.63 21.85
N GLU A 45 -9.92 23.32 20.92
CA GLU A 45 -11.29 23.02 20.55
C GLU A 45 -11.27 21.58 20.04
N TYR A 46 -11.79 20.66 20.86
CA TYR A 46 -12.11 19.33 20.40
C TYR A 46 -13.25 19.52 19.41
N ILE A 47 -12.92 19.55 18.12
CA ILE A 47 -13.89 19.23 17.10
C ILE A 47 -14.28 17.79 17.42
N GLU A 48 -15.43 17.61 18.06
CA GLU A 48 -16.13 16.34 18.12
C GLU A 48 -16.50 16.03 16.67
N ASN A 49 -15.52 15.54 15.94
CA ASN A 49 -15.72 14.95 14.64
C ASN A 49 -16.49 13.67 14.96
N ASP A 50 -17.82 13.76 14.90
CA ASP A 50 -18.67 12.67 14.46
C ASP A 50 -18.33 12.34 12.98
N GLU A 51 -17.04 12.21 12.66
CA GLU A 51 -16.62 11.43 11.52
C GLU A 51 -17.01 10.01 11.92
N GLU A 52 -18.13 9.53 11.38
CA GLU A 52 -18.27 8.11 11.10
C GLU A 52 -16.92 7.69 10.54
N ILE A 53 -16.14 6.94 11.34
CA ILE A 53 -14.91 6.34 10.85
C ILE A 53 -15.41 5.34 9.82
N PHE A 54 -15.50 5.77 8.57
CA PHE A 54 -15.50 4.88 7.44
C PHE A 54 -14.12 4.24 7.50
N GLU A 55 -13.99 3.20 8.32
CA GLU A 55 -12.97 2.21 8.11
C GLU A 55 -13.25 1.72 6.69
N ASP A 56 -12.51 2.26 5.72
CA ASP A 56 -12.49 1.71 4.38
C ASP A 56 -12.16 0.23 4.59
N LYS A 57 -13.11 -0.65 4.33
CA LYS A 57 -12.91 -2.08 4.46
C LYS A 57 -12.61 -2.67 3.11
N ILE A 58 -11.79 -3.71 3.12
CA ILE A 58 -11.44 -4.51 1.96
C ILE A 58 -11.92 -5.93 2.19
N ILE A 59 -12.36 -6.56 1.13
CA ILE A 59 -12.76 -7.97 1.12
C ILE A 59 -11.67 -8.76 0.44
N VAL A 60 -11.16 -9.79 1.11
CA VAL A 60 -10.10 -10.67 0.60
C VAL A 60 -10.52 -12.12 0.70
N ASP A 61 -10.17 -12.89 -0.31
CA ASP A 61 -10.47 -14.33 -0.38
C ASP A 61 -9.22 -15.12 0.01
N VAL A 62 -9.30 -15.95 1.04
CA VAL A 62 -8.17 -16.75 1.55
C VAL A 62 -8.50 -18.23 1.44
N GLU A 63 -7.74 -18.94 0.61
CA GLU A 63 -8.01 -20.34 0.24
C GLU A 63 -6.79 -21.24 0.46
N GLY A 64 -7.01 -22.55 0.46
CA GLY A 64 -5.96 -23.57 0.53
C GLY A 64 -5.55 -23.94 1.97
N GLY A 65 -4.24 -24.00 2.21
CA GLY A 65 -3.60 -24.44 3.47
C GLY A 65 -3.74 -23.48 4.66
N VAL A 66 -4.93 -22.98 4.95
CA VAL A 66 -5.25 -22.20 6.16
C VAL A 66 -6.24 -22.96 7.04
N ILE A 67 -6.36 -22.59 8.31
CA ILE A 67 -7.27 -23.30 9.23
C ILE A 67 -8.73 -23.14 8.79
N ASN A 68 -9.13 -21.91 8.45
CA ASN A 68 -10.48 -21.59 7.99
C ASN A 68 -10.39 -20.89 6.62
N PRO A 69 -10.50 -21.61 5.50
CA PRO A 69 -10.63 -20.98 4.19
C PRO A 69 -11.93 -20.18 4.10
N GLY A 70 -11.90 -19.07 3.37
CA GLY A 70 -13.07 -18.24 3.11
C GLY A 70 -12.75 -16.77 2.85
N VAL A 71 -13.82 -15.98 2.80
CA VAL A 71 -13.76 -14.55 2.50
C VAL A 71 -13.77 -13.74 3.79
N TYR A 72 -12.82 -12.81 3.91
CA TYR A 72 -12.59 -11.99 5.10
C TYR A 72 -12.73 -10.52 4.81
N GLU A 73 -13.40 -9.82 5.71
CA GLU A 73 -13.53 -8.37 5.71
C GLU A 73 -12.46 -7.79 6.65
N LEU A 74 -11.55 -6.98 6.12
CA LEU A 74 -10.42 -6.39 6.84
C LEU A 74 -10.39 -4.88 6.65
N SER A 75 -9.74 -4.14 7.55
CA SER A 75 -9.55 -2.70 7.37
C SER A 75 -8.56 -2.43 6.21
N SER A 76 -8.77 -1.34 5.49
CA SER A 76 -7.90 -0.88 4.43
C SER A 76 -6.51 -0.59 4.99
N GLY A 77 -5.49 -1.02 4.26
CA GLY A 77 -4.10 -1.00 4.74
C GLY A 77 -3.68 -2.27 5.51
N SER A 78 -4.58 -3.23 5.73
CA SER A 78 -4.21 -4.57 6.19
C SER A 78 -3.19 -5.23 5.25
N ARG A 79 -2.36 -6.09 5.81
CA ARG A 79 -1.30 -6.82 5.11
C ARG A 79 -1.63 -8.29 5.00
N ILE A 80 -0.91 -9.03 4.15
CA ILE A 80 -1.09 -10.48 3.97
C ILE A 80 -1.08 -11.22 5.31
N LYS A 81 -0.20 -10.85 6.24
CA LYS A 81 -0.19 -11.44 7.59
C LYS A 81 -1.56 -11.36 8.31
N ASP A 82 -2.29 -10.27 8.13
CA ASP A 82 -3.54 -9.99 8.84
C ASP A 82 -4.65 -10.88 8.29
N ALA A 83 -4.68 -11.09 6.97
CA ALA A 83 -5.58 -12.06 6.33
C ALA A 83 -5.30 -13.50 6.77
N ILE A 84 -4.02 -13.89 6.86
CA ILE A 84 -3.66 -15.24 7.33
C ILE A 84 -4.05 -15.43 8.80
N VAL A 85 -3.86 -14.41 9.65
CA VAL A 85 -4.32 -14.45 11.05
C VAL A 85 -5.84 -14.54 11.13
N ALA A 86 -6.57 -13.77 10.32
CA ALA A 86 -8.03 -13.83 10.24
C ALA A 86 -8.52 -15.23 9.83
N ALA A 87 -7.80 -15.91 8.92
CA ALA A 87 -8.04 -17.29 8.53
C ALA A 87 -7.66 -18.34 9.60
N GLY A 88 -7.25 -17.92 10.80
CA GLY A 88 -6.81 -18.79 11.89
C GLY A 88 -5.35 -19.25 11.79
N GLY A 89 -4.60 -18.76 10.80
CA GLY A 89 -3.21 -19.13 10.56
C GLY A 89 -3.05 -20.24 9.51
N ILE A 90 -1.79 -20.61 9.28
CA ILE A 90 -1.41 -21.65 8.32
C ILE A 90 -1.69 -23.04 8.92
N SER A 91 -2.40 -23.90 8.17
CA SER A 91 -2.74 -25.25 8.61
C SER A 91 -1.51 -26.18 8.69
N SER A 92 -1.68 -27.36 9.28
CA SER A 92 -0.66 -28.42 9.28
C SER A 92 -0.41 -29.00 7.89
N ASP A 93 -1.44 -28.96 7.05
CA ASP A 93 -1.47 -29.60 5.75
C ASP A 93 -0.95 -28.64 4.66
N ALA A 94 -0.51 -27.44 5.03
CA ALA A 94 0.05 -26.44 4.14
C ALA A 94 1.52 -26.69 3.84
N ASN A 95 1.94 -26.37 2.61
CA ASN A 95 3.34 -26.29 2.24
C ASN A 95 3.92 -24.93 2.70
N ARG A 96 4.36 -24.90 3.97
CA ARG A 96 4.94 -23.70 4.59
C ARG A 96 6.19 -23.20 3.86
N GLU A 97 7.00 -24.10 3.32
CA GLU A 97 8.23 -23.71 2.62
C GLU A 97 7.90 -22.93 1.35
N THR A 98 6.97 -23.44 0.54
CA THR A 98 6.49 -22.75 -0.66
C THR A 98 5.79 -21.45 -0.32
N PHE A 99 4.96 -21.42 0.72
CA PHE A 99 4.26 -20.21 1.16
C PHE A 99 5.23 -19.06 1.49
N VAL A 100 6.29 -19.32 2.26
CA VAL A 100 7.29 -18.28 2.64
C VAL A 100 8.08 -17.76 1.44
N LYS A 101 8.24 -18.58 0.39
CA LYS A 101 8.90 -18.15 -0.86
C LYS A 101 7.99 -17.32 -1.76
N LEU A 102 6.69 -17.61 -1.77
CA LEU A 102 5.71 -16.95 -2.64
C LEU A 102 5.21 -15.62 -2.08
N PHE A 103 5.02 -15.53 -0.76
CA PHE A 103 4.32 -14.40 -0.16
C PHE A 103 5.22 -13.57 0.75
N ASN A 104 5.17 -12.26 0.54
CA ASN A 104 5.66 -11.30 1.50
C ASN A 104 4.55 -10.96 2.50
N LEU A 105 4.65 -11.45 3.73
CA LEU A 105 3.67 -11.19 4.80
C LEU A 105 3.45 -9.70 5.10
N ALA A 106 4.43 -8.86 4.77
CA ALA A 106 4.33 -7.41 4.92
C ALA A 106 3.65 -6.72 3.74
N GLN A 107 3.33 -7.42 2.65
CA GLN A 107 2.66 -6.83 1.50
C GLN A 107 1.25 -6.34 1.89
N LEU A 108 0.90 -5.13 1.43
CA LEU A 108 -0.44 -4.57 1.57
C LEU A 108 -1.46 -5.35 0.74
N LEU A 109 -2.64 -5.52 1.30
CA LEU A 109 -3.77 -6.11 0.63
C LEU A 109 -4.54 -5.08 -0.19
N LYS A 110 -5.13 -5.55 -1.27
CA LYS A 110 -6.08 -4.81 -2.09
C LYS A 110 -7.46 -5.43 -1.95
N ASP A 111 -8.49 -4.62 -2.14
CA ASP A 111 -9.85 -5.12 -2.23
C ASP A 111 -10.01 -6.14 -3.38
N GLY A 112 -10.78 -7.19 -3.13
CA GLY A 112 -10.98 -8.31 -4.05
C GLY A 112 -9.76 -9.21 -4.25
N GLN A 113 -8.70 -9.05 -3.45
CA GLN A 113 -7.48 -9.86 -3.60
C GLN A 113 -7.71 -11.30 -3.11
N LYS A 114 -7.29 -12.27 -3.93
CA LYS A 114 -7.22 -13.69 -3.57
C LYS A 114 -5.83 -14.07 -3.05
N ILE A 115 -5.78 -14.81 -1.96
CA ILE A 115 -4.58 -15.39 -1.36
C ILE A 115 -4.77 -16.90 -1.32
N TYR A 116 -3.94 -17.62 -2.07
CA TYR A 116 -3.93 -19.07 -2.04
C TYR A 116 -2.72 -19.58 -1.26
N VAL A 117 -2.95 -20.31 -0.18
CA VAL A 117 -1.89 -20.96 0.58
C VAL A 117 -1.68 -22.38 0.03
N PRO A 118 -0.50 -22.72 -0.51
CA PRO A 118 -0.28 -24.03 -1.12
C PRO A 118 -0.41 -25.17 -0.10
N LEU A 119 -0.98 -26.30 -0.52
CA LEU A 119 -1.08 -27.51 0.29
C LEU A 119 0.20 -28.37 0.15
N ALA A 120 0.54 -29.14 1.17
CA ALA A 120 1.70 -30.04 1.18
C ALA A 120 1.55 -31.20 0.17
N SER A 121 0.31 -31.56 -0.17
CA SER A 121 -0.01 -32.54 -1.21
C SER A 121 0.17 -32.00 -2.64
N GLU A 122 0.24 -30.69 -2.81
CA GLU A 122 0.45 -30.04 -4.10
C GLU A 122 1.95 -30.04 -4.42
N SER A 123 2.37 -31.05 -5.16
CA SER A 123 3.76 -31.25 -5.59
C SER A 123 4.20 -30.16 -6.55
N ASN A 124 4.72 -29.01 -6.06
CA ASN A 124 5.52 -28.01 -6.80
C ASN A 124 5.17 -27.77 -8.29
N THR A 125 3.91 -27.90 -8.68
CA THR A 125 3.40 -27.32 -9.92
C THR A 125 3.24 -25.87 -9.57
N GLY A 126 4.25 -25.09 -9.98
CA GLY A 126 4.40 -23.69 -9.62
C GLY A 126 3.06 -23.00 -9.67
N VAL A 127 2.69 -22.38 -8.55
CA VAL A 127 1.59 -21.42 -8.48
C VAL A 127 2.08 -20.17 -9.21
N GLY A 128 2.24 -20.31 -10.52
CA GLY A 128 2.04 -19.21 -11.43
C GLY A 128 0.60 -18.78 -11.22
N TYR A 129 0.42 -17.49 -11.05
CA TYR A 129 -0.86 -16.83 -11.28
C TYR A 129 -1.65 -17.61 -12.32
N ASP A 130 -2.85 -18.08 -11.96
CA ASP A 130 -3.90 -18.41 -12.90
C ASP A 130 -4.24 -17.12 -13.65
N GLU A 131 -3.36 -16.76 -14.56
CA GLU A 131 -3.63 -15.84 -15.63
C GLU A 131 -4.38 -16.67 -16.67
N HIS A 132 -5.66 -16.87 -16.41
CA HIS A 132 -6.64 -17.01 -17.47
C HIS A 132 -6.62 -15.72 -18.31
N LYS A 133 -5.58 -15.57 -19.14
CA LYS A 133 -5.51 -14.72 -20.33
C LYS A 133 -4.97 -15.54 -21.50
N ASN A 134 -5.72 -16.56 -21.87
CA ASN A 134 -5.92 -16.86 -23.29
C ASN A 134 -6.79 -15.72 -23.83
N ALA A 135 -6.28 -14.75 -24.58
CA ALA A 135 -5.93 -14.96 -25.98
C ALA A 135 -4.83 -14.02 -26.55
N ASP A 136 -4.13 -13.25 -25.71
CA ASP A 136 -3.24 -12.16 -26.15
C ASP A 136 -1.78 -12.27 -25.66
N ARG A 137 -1.37 -13.36 -24.98
CA ARG A 137 0.04 -13.53 -24.63
C ARG A 137 0.84 -13.91 -25.87
N VAL A 138 1.79 -13.05 -26.20
CA VAL A 138 2.76 -13.24 -27.28
C VAL A 138 3.81 -14.27 -26.83
N ILE A 139 3.95 -15.36 -27.56
CA ILE A 139 4.78 -16.52 -27.24
C ILE A 139 6.21 -16.32 -27.78
N ASN A 140 7.22 -16.44 -26.92
CA ASN A 140 8.61 -16.39 -27.34
C ASN A 140 9.04 -17.72 -28.00
N ILE A 141 9.35 -17.70 -29.29
CA ILE A 141 9.71 -18.88 -30.07
C ILE A 141 10.99 -19.57 -29.57
N ASN A 142 11.93 -18.83 -28.99
CA ASN A 142 13.22 -19.35 -28.51
C ASN A 142 13.14 -20.01 -27.12
N GLU A 143 12.14 -19.64 -26.31
CA GLU A 143 12.05 -20.06 -24.91
C GLU A 143 10.81 -20.91 -24.60
N ALA A 144 9.76 -20.81 -25.41
CA ALA A 144 8.49 -21.49 -25.16
C ALA A 144 8.63 -23.00 -24.97
N SER A 145 7.82 -23.56 -24.09
CA SER A 145 7.63 -25.00 -23.95
C SER A 145 6.88 -25.58 -25.14
N GLU A 146 6.94 -26.90 -25.29
CA GLU A 146 6.17 -27.62 -26.32
C GLU A 146 4.67 -27.39 -26.15
N GLN A 147 4.19 -27.41 -24.89
CA GLN A 147 2.79 -27.18 -24.57
C GLN A 147 2.34 -25.76 -24.95
N GLU A 148 3.18 -24.74 -24.73
CA GLU A 148 2.87 -23.37 -25.12
C GLU A 148 2.81 -23.20 -26.64
N LEU A 149 3.73 -23.83 -27.38
CA LEU A 149 3.73 -23.79 -28.84
C LEU A 149 2.52 -24.53 -29.43
N ASP A 150 2.07 -25.62 -28.82
CA ASP A 150 0.89 -26.38 -29.24
C ASP A 150 -0.43 -25.59 -29.11
N THR A 151 -0.44 -24.50 -28.34
CA THR A 151 -1.61 -23.61 -28.25
C THR A 151 -1.80 -22.72 -29.49
N LEU A 152 -0.77 -22.58 -30.33
CA LEU A 152 -0.81 -21.73 -31.51
C LEU A 152 -1.62 -22.36 -32.64
N GLU A 153 -2.46 -21.56 -33.31
CA GLU A 153 -3.33 -22.06 -34.38
C GLU A 153 -2.50 -22.69 -35.51
N GLY A 154 -2.68 -24.01 -35.71
CA GLY A 154 -1.98 -24.75 -36.74
C GLY A 154 -0.58 -25.24 -36.35
N ILE A 155 -0.18 -25.08 -35.10
CA ILE A 155 1.02 -25.68 -34.51
C ILE A 155 0.57 -26.85 -33.63
N GLY A 156 0.77 -28.08 -34.11
CA GLY A 156 0.59 -29.29 -33.31
C GLY A 156 1.90 -29.76 -32.69
N PRO A 157 1.92 -30.87 -31.93
CA PRO A 157 3.10 -31.36 -31.21
C PRO A 157 4.31 -31.59 -32.14
N ALA A 158 4.08 -32.16 -33.32
CA ALA A 158 5.14 -32.39 -34.30
C ALA A 158 5.80 -31.09 -34.79
N ARG A 159 5.02 -30.01 -34.94
CA ARG A 159 5.55 -28.69 -35.35
C ARG A 159 6.19 -27.95 -34.19
N ALA A 160 5.60 -28.02 -33.00
CA ALA A 160 6.19 -27.49 -31.78
C ALA A 160 7.58 -28.10 -31.55
N MET A 161 7.72 -29.42 -31.71
CA MET A 161 9.00 -30.10 -31.60
C MET A 161 10.00 -29.65 -32.68
N ALA A 162 9.56 -29.44 -33.93
CA ALA A 162 10.40 -28.93 -35.00
C ALA A 162 10.90 -27.50 -34.73
N ILE A 163 10.06 -26.65 -34.14
CA ILE A 163 10.43 -25.30 -33.68
C ILE A 163 11.51 -25.40 -32.61
N ILE A 164 11.32 -26.24 -31.60
CA ILE A 164 12.28 -26.42 -30.49
C ILE A 164 13.63 -26.92 -31.03
N GLN A 165 13.62 -27.88 -31.96
CA GLN A 165 14.84 -28.42 -32.59
C GLN A 165 15.57 -27.38 -33.45
N GLY A 166 14.86 -26.41 -34.04
CA GLY A 166 15.42 -25.41 -34.95
C GLY A 166 15.96 -24.14 -34.27
N ARG A 167 15.87 -24.06 -32.95
CA ARG A 167 16.36 -22.92 -32.14
C ARG A 167 17.90 -22.77 -32.22
N PRO A 168 18.42 -21.54 -32.05
CA PRO A 168 17.68 -20.28 -31.91
C PRO A 168 17.26 -19.71 -33.27
N TYR A 169 16.25 -18.84 -33.24
CA TYR A 169 15.84 -17.99 -34.35
C TYR A 169 16.24 -16.55 -34.06
N SER A 170 16.69 -15.82 -35.08
CA SER A 170 16.98 -14.38 -34.94
C SER A 170 15.80 -13.50 -35.31
N GLU A 171 14.91 -13.99 -36.17
CA GLU A 171 13.69 -13.31 -36.59
C GLU A 171 12.56 -14.31 -36.84
N VAL A 172 11.33 -13.82 -36.82
CA VAL A 172 10.12 -14.66 -36.99
C VAL A 172 10.10 -15.34 -38.37
N ASP A 173 10.62 -14.68 -39.40
CA ASP A 173 10.59 -15.18 -40.78
C ASP A 173 11.57 -16.35 -41.02
N GLU A 174 12.55 -16.57 -40.14
CA GLU A 174 13.45 -17.74 -40.18
C GLU A 174 12.70 -19.06 -39.96
N LEU A 175 11.52 -19.04 -39.32
CA LEU A 175 10.67 -20.21 -39.19
C LEU A 175 10.25 -20.77 -40.56
N VAL A 176 10.07 -19.90 -41.55
CA VAL A 176 9.80 -20.30 -42.92
C VAL A 176 11.09 -20.60 -43.66
N GLY A 177 12.14 -19.79 -43.46
CA GLY A 177 13.45 -19.98 -44.10
C GLY A 177 14.10 -21.34 -43.78
N LYS A 178 13.94 -21.83 -42.54
CA LYS A 178 14.41 -23.15 -42.11
C LYS A 178 13.42 -24.29 -42.42
N GLY A 179 12.30 -24.00 -43.08
CA GLY A 179 11.29 -24.99 -43.45
C GLY A 179 10.49 -25.57 -42.29
N VAL A 180 10.47 -24.89 -41.14
CA VAL A 180 9.74 -25.34 -39.94
C VAL A 180 8.25 -25.04 -40.09
N LEU A 181 7.90 -23.88 -40.65
CA LEU A 181 6.53 -23.44 -40.89
C LEU A 181 6.32 -23.01 -42.35
N SER A 182 5.06 -23.09 -42.81
CA SER A 182 4.65 -22.45 -44.06
C SER A 182 4.26 -20.99 -43.83
N SER A 183 4.46 -20.12 -44.82
CA SER A 183 4.09 -18.69 -44.74
C SER A 183 2.63 -18.47 -44.29
N SER A 184 1.69 -19.29 -44.75
CA SER A 184 0.27 -19.15 -44.39
C SER A 184 -0.02 -19.42 -42.91
N ILE A 185 0.79 -20.24 -42.25
CA ILE A 185 0.66 -20.50 -40.81
C ILE A 185 1.33 -19.37 -40.04
N LEU A 186 2.52 -18.96 -40.50
CA LEU A 186 3.25 -17.86 -39.89
C LEU A 186 2.38 -16.61 -39.79
N GLU A 187 1.69 -16.23 -40.87
CA GLU A 187 0.80 -15.07 -40.89
C GLU A 187 -0.33 -15.14 -39.85
N LYS A 188 -0.90 -16.33 -39.63
CA LYS A 188 -1.97 -16.52 -38.64
C LYS A 188 -1.49 -16.34 -37.20
N ILE A 189 -0.25 -16.76 -36.93
CA ILE A 189 0.33 -16.73 -35.59
C ILE A 189 1.25 -15.54 -35.37
N ARG A 190 1.51 -14.71 -36.39
CA ARG A 190 2.52 -13.65 -36.39
C ARG A 190 2.32 -12.65 -35.26
N LEU A 191 1.07 -12.31 -34.97
CA LEU A 191 0.70 -11.40 -33.88
C LEU A 191 0.78 -12.04 -32.49
N LYS A 192 0.93 -13.37 -32.42
CA LYS A 192 0.97 -14.16 -31.19
C LYS A 192 2.36 -14.70 -30.88
N ILE A 193 3.39 -14.34 -31.65
CA ILE A 193 4.75 -14.84 -31.44
C ILE A 193 5.79 -13.72 -31.53
N ILE A 194 6.88 -13.87 -30.78
CA ILE A 194 8.05 -12.97 -30.77
C ILE A 194 9.35 -13.78 -30.74
N VAL A 195 10.44 -13.09 -31.07
CA VAL A 195 11.81 -13.61 -31.04
C VAL A 195 12.67 -12.61 -30.26
N TYR A 196 13.46 -13.11 -29.32
CA TYR A 196 14.51 -12.39 -28.58
C TYR A 196 15.83 -13.13 -28.67
#